data_AF-A0A7C1A1L7-F1
#
_entry.id   AF-A0A7C1A1L7-F1
#
_cell.length_a   1.000
_cell.length_b   1.000
_cell.length_c   1.000
_cell.angle_alpha   90.00
_cell.angle_beta   90.00
_cell.angle_gamma   90.00
#
_symmetry.space_group_name_H-M   'P 1'
#
loop_
_entity.id
_entity.type
_entity.pdbx_description
1 polymer ?
#
loop_
_entity_poly.entity_id
_entity_poly.type
_entity_poly.pdbx_seq_one_letter_code
_entity_poly.pdbx_strand_id
1 'polypeptide(L)' 'ADGVFCIGVFNERGMGITIKMESGNMKFIPLVVAKVLHKLNILSKEKLNQLEKHYPLWVKNYRNEKVGKFIPDFELRKI' A
#
# COMPACT_ATOMS: atom_id res chain seq x y z
N ALA A 1 -14.69 -7.42 -9.24
CA ALA A 1 -14.66 -6.71 -7.94
C ALA A 1 -14.95 -5.23 -8.21
N ASP A 2 -15.92 -4.67 -7.48
CA ASP A 2 -16.48 -3.33 -7.75
C ASP A 2 -16.07 -2.28 -6.70
N GLY A 3 -15.20 -2.66 -5.76
CA GLY A 3 -14.71 -1.77 -4.71
C GLY A 3 -13.60 -0.84 -5.22
N VAL A 4 -13.69 0.43 -4.85
CA VAL A 4 -12.62 1.41 -5.01
C VAL A 4 -12.18 1.90 -3.64
N PHE A 5 -10.87 2.13 -3.49
CA PHE A 5 -10.31 2.78 -2.31
C PHE A 5 -9.85 4.18 -2.68
N CYS A 6 -10.44 5.19 -2.03
CA CYS A 6 -10.19 6.59 -2.33
C CYS A 6 -9.39 7.23 -1.20
N ILE A 7 -8.40 8.06 -1.57
CA ILE A 7 -7.55 8.80 -0.65
C ILE A 7 -7.59 10.27 -1.05
N GLY A 8 -7.88 11.13 -0.10
CA GLY A 8 -7.65 12.57 -0.21
C GLY A 8 -6.29 12.93 0.38
N VAL A 9 -5.43 13.52 -0.43
CA VAL A 9 -4.14 14.06 0.01
C VAL A 9 -4.27 15.57 0.10
N PHE A 10 -4.35 16.04 1.34
CA PHE A 10 -4.44 17.45 1.67
C PHE A 10 -3.02 18.04 1.67
N ASN A 11 -2.60 18.54 0.51
CA ASN A 11 -1.41 19.38 0.33
C ASN A 11 -1.80 20.68 -0.40
N GLU A 12 -0.85 21.57 -0.65
CA GLU A 12 -1.10 22.89 -1.26
C GLU A 12 -1.85 22.84 -2.62
N ARG A 13 -1.76 21.73 -3.35
CA ARG A 13 -2.43 21.55 -4.65
C ARG A 13 -3.73 20.74 -4.56
N GLY A 14 -3.94 19.99 -3.47
CA GLY A 14 -5.00 19.00 -3.32
C GLY A 14 -4.85 17.86 -4.34
N MET A 15 -4.80 16.61 -3.88
CA MET A 15 -4.76 15.45 -4.78
C MET A 15 -5.72 14.37 -4.33
N GLY A 16 -6.56 13.90 -5.24
CA GLY A 16 -7.37 12.68 -5.07
C GLY A 16 -6.66 11.49 -5.71
N ILE A 17 -6.59 10.38 -4.99
CA ILE A 17 -6.06 9.11 -5.50
C ILE A 17 -7.16 8.06 -5.37
N THR A 18 -7.47 7.38 -6.47
CA THR A 18 -8.39 6.24 -6.48
C THR A 18 -7.63 4.99 -6.86
N ILE A 19 -7.76 3.94 -6.05
CA ILE A 19 -7.15 2.64 -6.26
C ILE A 19 -8.27 1.65 -6.54
N LYS A 20 -8.24 1.03 -7.72
CA LYS A 20 -9.07 -0.11 -8.08
C LYS A 20 -8.18 -1.35 -8.13
N MET A 21 -8.59 -2.40 -7.44
CA MET A 21 -7.90 -3.69 -7.47
C MET A 21 -8.85 -4.74 -8.04
N GLU A 22 -8.32 -5.65 -8.85
CA GLU A 22 -9.08 -6.80 -9.35
C GLU A 22 -9.49 -7.74 -8.20
N SER A 23 -8.57 -7.93 -7.25
CA SER A 23 -8.83 -8.68 -6.03
C SER A 23 -9.69 -7.86 -5.08
N GLY A 24 -10.78 -8.47 -4.60
CA GLY A 24 -11.59 -7.92 -3.50
C GLY A 24 -10.96 -8.07 -2.12
N ASN A 25 -9.75 -8.62 -2.01
CA ASN A 25 -9.11 -8.88 -0.73
C ASN A 25 -8.54 -7.57 -0.11
N MET A 26 -9.30 -7.00 0.80
CA MET A 26 -8.97 -5.75 1.48
C MET A 26 -7.70 -5.81 2.33
N LYS A 27 -7.21 -7.01 2.69
CA LYS A 27 -5.98 -7.17 3.49
C LYS A 27 -4.75 -6.56 2.79
N PHE A 28 -4.75 -6.49 1.46
CA PHE A 28 -3.64 -5.95 0.68
C PHE A 28 -3.74 -4.44 0.42
N ILE A 29 -4.88 -3.80 0.72
CA ILE A 29 -5.10 -2.38 0.44
C ILE A 29 -3.98 -1.52 1.04
N PRO A 30 -3.60 -1.66 2.32
CA PRO A 30 -2.60 -0.74 2.85
C PRO A 30 -1.19 -0.94 2.22
N LEU A 31 -0.90 -2.11 1.59
CA LEU A 31 0.37 -2.40 0.89
C LEU A 31 0.42 -1.61 -0.39
N VAL A 32 -0.68 -1.66 -1.12
CA VAL A 32 -0.82 -0.92 -2.37
C VAL A 32 -0.81 0.58 -2.08
N VAL A 33 -1.56 1.04 -1.08
CA VAL A 33 -1.63 2.46 -0.68
C VAL A 33 -0.25 3.00 -0.30
N ALA A 34 0.48 2.31 0.58
CA ALA A 34 1.80 2.74 1.02
C ALA A 34 2.79 2.85 -0.17
N LYS A 35 2.77 1.87 -1.09
CA LYS A 35 3.61 1.91 -2.29
C LYS A 35 3.22 3.04 -3.24
N VAL A 36 1.92 3.29 -3.46
CA VAL A 36 1.45 4.42 -4.28
C VAL A 36 1.90 5.76 -3.70
N LEU A 37 1.66 5.99 -2.41
CA LEU A 37 2.05 7.25 -1.75
C LEU A 37 3.58 7.46 -1.76
N HIS A 38 4.35 6.39 -1.61
CA HIS A 38 5.81 6.46 -1.72
C HIS A 38 6.26 6.80 -3.16
N LYS A 39 5.70 6.13 -4.17
CA LYS A 39 6.03 6.37 -5.59
C LYS A 39 5.62 7.76 -6.07
N LEU A 40 4.58 8.36 -5.47
CA LEU A 40 4.15 9.74 -5.73
C LEU A 40 4.94 10.78 -4.93
N ASN A 41 5.98 10.38 -4.18
CA ASN A 41 6.77 11.23 -3.29
C ASN A 41 5.95 11.96 -2.20
N ILE A 42 4.80 11.40 -1.83
CA ILE A 42 3.94 11.93 -0.75
C ILE A 42 4.39 11.39 0.61
N LEU A 43 4.86 10.14 0.63
CA LEU A 43 5.37 9.46 1.82
C LEU A 43 6.88 9.27 1.73
N SER A 44 7.63 9.89 2.64
CA SER A 44 9.08 9.70 2.73
C SER A 44 9.43 8.27 3.13
N LYS A 45 10.65 7.83 2.79
CA LYS A 45 11.14 6.50 3.15
C LYS A 45 11.16 6.29 4.68
N GLU A 46 11.46 7.32 5.46
CA GLU A 46 11.44 7.24 6.93
C GLU A 46 10.02 7.00 7.46
N LYS A 47 9.02 7.73 6.95
CA LYS A 47 7.62 7.53 7.33
C LYS A 47 7.09 6.17 6.87
N LEU A 48 7.52 5.71 5.69
CA LEU A 48 7.25 4.37 5.22
C LEU A 48 7.82 3.30 6.17
N ASN A 49 9.06 3.49 6.65
CA ASN A 49 9.68 2.60 7.64
C ASN A 49 8.97 2.66 9.00
N GLN A 50 8.42 3.81 9.41
CA GLN A 50 7.61 3.88 10.64
C GLN A 50 6.30 3.11 10.51
N LEU A 51 5.71 3.12 9.32
CA LEU A 51 4.54 2.31 8.98
C LEU A 51 4.87 0.82 8.94
N GLU A 52 6.14 0.41 8.93
CA GLU A 52 6.53 -1.01 8.95
C GLU A 52 6.08 -1.77 10.22
N LYS A 53 5.71 -1.08 11.29
CA LYS A 53 5.05 -1.76 12.42
C LYS A 53 3.67 -2.32 12.06
N HIS A 54 3.04 -1.74 11.05
CA HIS A 54 1.82 -2.21 10.43
C HIS A 54 2.11 -3.00 9.13
N TYR A 55 3.40 -3.14 8.74
CA TYR A 55 3.93 -3.56 7.42
C TYR A 55 5.33 -4.22 7.45
N PRO A 56 5.60 -5.43 6.96
CA PRO A 56 4.76 -6.21 6.06
C PRO A 56 3.87 -7.17 6.83
N LEU A 57 2.82 -7.61 6.15
CA LEU A 57 2.11 -8.82 6.50
C LEU A 57 3.08 -9.99 6.31
N TRP A 58 3.73 -10.39 7.40
CA TRP A 58 4.52 -11.61 7.42
C TRP A 58 3.60 -12.80 7.13
N VAL A 59 4.03 -13.66 6.21
CA VAL A 59 3.44 -14.99 6.06
C VAL A 59 4.01 -15.82 7.19
N LYS A 60 3.12 -16.37 8.02
CA LYS A 60 3.50 -17.23 9.14
C LYS A 60 3.00 -18.64 8.89
N ASN A 61 3.81 -19.63 9.25
CA ASN A 61 3.37 -21.03 9.23
C ASN A 61 2.45 -21.34 10.42
N TYR A 62 1.99 -22.59 10.51
CA TYR A 62 1.17 -23.07 11.62
C TYR A 62 1.86 -22.93 13.00
N ARG A 63 3.20 -22.94 13.04
CA ARG A 63 4.03 -22.72 14.25
C ARG A 63 4.29 -21.23 14.52
N ASN A 64 3.61 -20.32 13.81
CA ASN A 64 3.75 -18.86 13.92
C ASN A 64 5.15 -18.32 13.52
N GLU A 65 5.97 -19.13 12.84
CA GLU A 65 7.29 -18.75 12.34
C GLU A 65 7.14 -17.98 11.03
N LYS A 66 7.94 -16.93 10.84
CA LYS A 66 7.94 -16.12 9.62
C LYS A 66 8.54 -16.93 8.47
N VAL A 67 7.74 -17.26 7.48
CA VAL A 67 8.15 -18.04 6.28
C VAL A 67 8.12 -17.23 4.99
N GLY A 68 7.63 -15.99 5.04
CA GLY A 68 7.60 -15.10 3.88
C GLY A 68 7.05 -13.72 4.21
N LYS A 69 6.96 -12.87 3.20
CA LYS A 69 6.36 -11.53 3.29
C LYS A 69 5.58 -11.20 2.02
N PHE A 70 4.45 -10.52 2.19
CA PHE A 70 3.76 -9.90 1.06
C PHE A 70 4.46 -8.60 0.69
N ILE A 71 4.74 -8.42 -0.61
CA ILE A 71 5.36 -7.21 -1.15
C ILE A 71 4.52 -6.76 -2.35
N PRO A 72 4.10 -5.49 -2.42
CA PRO A 72 3.42 -4.97 -3.59
C PRO A 72 4.45 -4.78 -4.71
N ASP A 73 4.29 -5.50 -5.82
CA ASP A 73 5.22 -5.44 -6.95
C ASP A 73 4.53 -4.89 -8.21
N PHE A 74 4.64 -3.58 -8.40
CA PHE A 74 4.15 -2.86 -9.57
C PHE A 74 4.90 -1.53 -9.72
N GLU A 75 4.76 -0.91 -10.89
CA GLU A 75 5.27 0.44 -11.19
C GLU A 75 4.13 1.35 -11.63
N LEU A 76 4.23 2.64 -11.28
CA LEU A 76 3.29 3.65 -11.76
C LEU A 76 3.72 4.12 -13.15
N ARG A 77 2.78 4.14 -14.09
CA ARG A 77 3.00 4.67 -15.43
C ARG A 77 2.34 6.03 -15.55
N LYS A 78 3.07 7.00 -16.08
CA LYS A 78 2.48 8.27 -16.52
C LYS A 78 1.79 8.02 -17.85
N ILE A 79 0.56 8.49 -17.96
CA ILE A 79 -0.25 8.47 -19.17
C ILE A 79 -0.24 9.89 -19.75
#